data_AF-D3PCN0-F1
#
_entry.id   AF-D3PCN0-F1
#
_cell.length_a   1.000
_cell.length_b   1.000
_cell.length_c   1.000
_cell.angle_alpha   90.00
_cell.angle_beta   90.00
_cell.angle_gamma   90.00
#
_symmetry.space_group_name_H-M   'P 1'
#
loop_
_entity.id
_entity.type
_entity.pdbx_description
1 polymer ?
#
loop_
_entity_poly.entity_id
_entity_poly.type
_entity_poly.pdbx_seq_one_letter_code
_entity_poly.pdbx_strand_id
1 'polypeptide(L)'
;MKRFIIIFFSFILVAVIAIYTFNYFQLQSKMNNVIKSDPRNSGIEVSVHFGNYFNPSVLVYDLTSISSTNSMADVFRVFLQFAEKMQSKEFKVIELSFKGKTKFKINGDYFRTLGKEYSWQNPVYTMRTFPEHLMNPDGYRAYPEWTGGLLGVLVKQMEEFNDFHKKWYLEDIVK
;
A
#
# COMPACT_ATOMS: atom_id res chain seq x y z
N MET A 1 8.53 -33.32 -31.80
CA MET A 1 8.41 -33.23 -30.33
C MET A 1 9.30 -32.13 -29.73
N LYS A 2 10.63 -32.15 -29.88
CA LYS A 2 11.54 -31.12 -29.32
C LYS A 2 11.21 -29.67 -29.71
N ARG A 3 10.85 -29.42 -30.99
CA ARG A 3 10.46 -28.07 -31.47
C ARG A 3 9.19 -27.54 -30.80
N PHE A 4 8.17 -28.38 -30.61
CA PHE A 4 6.94 -28.00 -29.92
C PHE A 4 7.18 -27.68 -28.44
N ILE A 5 8.05 -28.45 -27.78
CA ILE A 5 8.45 -28.19 -26.39
C ILE A 5 9.16 -26.84 -26.28
N ILE A 6 10.11 -26.54 -27.16
CA ILE A 6 10.82 -25.25 -27.17
C ILE A 6 9.84 -24.09 -27.37
N ILE A 7 8.95 -24.19 -28.36
CA ILE A 7 7.96 -23.14 -28.64
C ILE A 7 7.06 -22.89 -27.42
N PHE A 8 6.61 -23.96 -26.75
CA PHE A 8 5.78 -23.85 -25.55
C PHE A 8 6.51 -23.12 -24.40
N PHE A 9 7.76 -23.50 -24.11
CA PHE A 9 8.54 -22.81 -23.07
C PHE A 9 8.87 -21.35 -23.45
N SER A 10 9.16 -21.07 -24.72
CA SER A 10 9.35 -19.70 -25.19
C SER A 10 8.09 -18.87 -25.02
N PHE A 11 6.91 -19.43 -25.29
CA PHE A 11 5.64 -18.75 -25.09
C PHE A 11 5.39 -18.42 -23.61
N ILE A 12 5.63 -19.37 -22.70
CA ILE A 12 5.52 -19.13 -21.25
C ILE A 12 6.47 -18.02 -20.83
N LEU A 13 7.73 -18.05 -21.28
CA LEU A 13 8.72 -17.04 -20.93
C LEU A 13 8.29 -15.64 -21.38
N VAL A 14 7.79 -15.51 -22.62
CA VAL A 14 7.28 -14.23 -23.14
C VAL A 14 6.08 -13.75 -22.33
N ALA A 15 5.15 -14.64 -21.98
CA ALA A 15 3.99 -14.29 -21.16
C ALA A 15 4.40 -13.79 -19.77
N VAL A 16 5.36 -14.46 -19.11
CA VAL A 16 5.90 -14.03 -17.81
C VAL A 16 6.55 -12.66 -17.92
N ILE A 17 7.41 -12.43 -18.92
CA ILE A 17 8.03 -11.12 -19.14
C ILE A 17 6.97 -10.04 -19.33
N ALA A 18 5.96 -10.30 -20.18
CA ALA A 18 4.89 -9.33 -20.44
C ALA A 18 4.13 -8.95 -19.18
N ILE A 19 3.82 -9.91 -18.30
CA ILE A 19 3.15 -9.67 -17.01
C ILE A 19 4.02 -8.78 -16.11
N TYR A 20 5.29 -9.11 -15.95
CA TYR A 20 6.22 -8.32 -15.13
C TYR A 20 6.38 -6.89 -15.67
N THR A 21 6.56 -6.75 -16.98
CA THR A 21 6.67 -5.45 -17.66
C THR A 21 5.41 -4.62 -17.49
N PHE A 22 4.23 -5.24 -17.60
CA PHE A 22 2.95 -4.55 -17.41
C PHE A 22 2.80 -4.01 -15.98
N ASN A 23 3.10 -4.82 -14.96
CA ASN A 23 3.10 -4.37 -13.56
C ASN A 23 4.09 -3.23 -13.32
N TYR A 24 5.29 -3.35 -13.90
CA TYR A 24 6.31 -2.33 -13.74
C TYR A 24 5.85 -0.97 -14.28
N PHE A 25 5.39 -0.91 -15.54
CA PHE A 25 4.98 0.36 -16.13
C PHE A 25 3.70 0.93 -15.51
N GLN A 26 2.76 0.07 -15.13
CA GLN A 26 1.48 0.51 -14.59
C GLN A 26 1.56 0.99 -13.14
N LEU A 27 2.44 0.39 -12.33
CA LEU A 27 2.48 0.58 -10.88
C LEU A 27 3.89 0.91 -10.38
N GLN A 28 4.86 0.01 -10.55
CA GLN A 28 6.18 0.16 -9.90
C GLN A 28 6.94 1.40 -10.36
N SER A 29 6.88 1.75 -11.64
CA SER A 29 7.51 2.97 -12.18
C SER A 29 6.95 4.23 -11.51
N LYS A 30 5.66 4.27 -11.22
CA LYS A 30 5.03 5.39 -10.51
C LYS A 30 5.46 5.44 -9.04
N MET A 31 5.56 4.29 -8.38
CA MET A 31 6.10 4.20 -7.02
C MET A 31 7.56 4.65 -6.97
N ASN A 32 8.38 4.19 -7.91
CA ASN A 32 9.77 4.61 -8.02
C ASN A 32 9.89 6.13 -8.20
N ASN A 33 8.98 6.74 -8.96
CA ASN A 33 8.92 8.19 -9.10
C ASN A 33 8.55 8.88 -7.78
N VAL A 34 7.59 8.34 -7.01
CA VAL A 34 7.26 8.84 -5.66
C VAL A 34 8.51 8.84 -4.77
N ILE A 35 9.19 7.70 -4.65
CA ILE A 35 10.36 7.55 -3.80
C ILE A 35 11.49 8.50 -4.23
N LYS A 36 11.76 8.62 -5.54
CA LYS A 36 12.86 9.45 -6.05
C LYS A 36 12.57 10.95 -6.06
N SER A 37 11.31 11.35 -6.17
CA SER A 37 10.93 12.77 -6.34
C SER A 37 10.94 13.59 -5.05
N ASP A 38 10.91 12.93 -3.89
CA ASP A 38 10.90 13.59 -2.58
C ASP A 38 12.03 13.01 -1.70
N PRO A 39 13.09 13.78 -1.38
CA PRO A 39 14.23 13.27 -0.63
C PRO A 39 13.87 12.78 0.78
N ARG A 40 12.71 13.21 1.32
CA ARG A 40 12.19 12.72 2.61
C ARG A 40 11.76 11.24 2.54
N ASN A 41 11.61 10.68 1.35
CA ASN A 41 11.30 9.25 1.14
C ASN A 41 12.52 8.34 1.24
N SER A 42 13.72 8.91 1.36
CA SER A 42 14.94 8.12 1.47
C SER A 42 14.86 7.13 2.63
N GLY A 43 15.29 5.90 2.39
CA GLY A 43 15.26 4.80 3.35
C GLY A 43 13.97 3.97 3.35
N ILE A 44 12.95 4.32 2.55
CA ILE A 44 11.71 3.52 2.42
C ILE A 44 11.71 2.80 1.07
N GLU A 45 11.50 1.49 1.10
CA GLU A 45 11.40 0.64 -0.09
C GLU A 45 10.02 0.00 -0.17
N VAL A 46 9.39 0.12 -1.34
CA VAL A 46 8.05 -0.43 -1.60
C VAL A 46 8.00 -1.11 -2.95
N SER A 47 7.48 -2.34 -2.97
CA SER A 47 7.08 -3.04 -4.17
C SER A 47 5.57 -2.91 -4.37
N VAL A 48 5.15 -2.58 -5.58
CA VAL A 48 3.73 -2.51 -5.94
C VAL A 48 3.44 -3.34 -7.18
N HIS A 49 2.39 -4.14 -7.11
CA HIS A 49 1.96 -4.97 -8.22
C HIS A 49 0.46 -5.25 -8.12
N PHE A 50 -0.11 -5.78 -9.19
CA PHE A 50 -1.49 -6.24 -9.19
C PHE A 50 -1.61 -7.54 -8.39
N GLY A 51 -2.82 -7.85 -7.90
CA GLY A 51 -3.07 -9.11 -7.17
C GLY A 51 -2.63 -10.33 -7.98
N ASN A 52 -1.80 -11.20 -7.39
CA ASN A 52 -1.14 -12.32 -8.07
C ASN A 52 -0.40 -11.94 -9.38
N TYR A 53 -0.01 -10.67 -9.54
CA TYR A 53 0.56 -10.05 -10.75
C TYR A 53 -0.38 -9.91 -11.96
N PHE A 54 -1.60 -10.44 -11.94
CA PHE A 54 -2.50 -10.40 -13.10
C PHE A 54 -3.92 -9.90 -12.82
N ASN A 55 -4.34 -9.76 -11.55
CA ASN A 55 -5.66 -9.24 -11.21
C ASN A 55 -5.63 -7.72 -11.02
N PRO A 56 -6.10 -6.92 -12.01
CA PRO A 56 -6.01 -5.47 -11.93
C PRO A 56 -6.96 -4.85 -10.89
N SER A 57 -7.92 -5.61 -10.35
CA SER A 57 -8.84 -5.13 -9.33
C SER A 57 -8.20 -5.03 -7.94
N VAL A 58 -7.01 -5.62 -7.75
CA VAL A 58 -6.30 -5.60 -6.47
C VAL A 58 -4.95 -4.94 -6.67
N LEU A 59 -4.66 -3.93 -5.83
CA LEU A 59 -3.31 -3.38 -5.70
C LEU A 59 -2.66 -4.00 -4.47
N VAL A 60 -1.51 -4.64 -4.64
CA VAL A 60 -0.63 -5.01 -3.53
C VAL A 60 0.35 -3.88 -3.33
N TYR A 61 0.34 -3.28 -2.14
CA TYR A 61 1.33 -2.33 -1.65
C TYR A 61 2.19 -3.05 -0.62
N ASP A 62 3.36 -3.52 -1.04
CA ASP A 62 4.27 -4.29 -0.20
C ASP A 62 5.44 -3.43 0.26
N LEU A 63 5.42 -3.06 1.52
CA LEU A 63 6.54 -2.40 2.18
C LEU A 63 7.66 -3.44 2.39
N THR A 64 8.80 -3.27 1.74
CA THR A 64 9.87 -4.29 1.77
C THR A 64 10.94 -3.97 2.79
N SER A 65 11.25 -2.68 2.99
CA SER A 65 12.28 -2.22 3.90
C SER A 65 12.04 -0.78 4.35
N ILE A 66 12.51 -0.45 5.56
CA ILE A 66 12.50 0.90 6.13
C ILE A 66 13.82 1.12 6.90
N SER A 67 14.45 2.29 6.76
CA SER A 67 15.60 2.68 7.57
C SER A 67 15.19 3.01 9.01
N SER A 68 16.09 2.74 9.96
CA SER A 68 15.91 3.06 11.39
C SER A 68 15.61 4.54 11.69
N THR A 69 15.93 5.45 10.77
CA THR A 69 15.69 6.89 10.91
C THR A 69 14.32 7.34 10.42
N ASN A 70 13.57 6.51 9.70
CA ASN A 70 12.26 6.89 9.18
C ASN A 70 11.17 6.75 10.26
N SER A 71 10.28 7.74 10.32
CA SER A 71 9.12 7.71 11.20
C SER A 71 7.93 6.99 10.58
N MET A 72 6.92 6.66 11.40
CA MET A 72 5.61 6.18 10.91
C MET A 72 4.97 7.17 9.93
N ALA A 73 5.11 8.47 10.20
CA ALA A 73 4.59 9.52 9.33
C ALA A 73 5.28 9.54 7.96
N ASP A 74 6.57 9.21 7.87
CA ASP A 74 7.28 9.11 6.59
C ASP A 74 6.74 7.96 5.74
N VAL A 75 6.55 6.80 6.35
CA VAL A 75 5.95 5.62 5.69
C VAL A 75 4.54 5.94 5.19
N PHE A 76 3.72 6.55 6.05
CA PHE A 76 2.36 6.93 5.68
C PHE A 76 2.32 7.98 4.57
N ARG A 77 3.24 8.95 4.59
CA ARG A 77 3.37 9.96 3.54
C ARG A 77 3.72 9.34 2.18
N VAL A 78 4.64 8.37 2.12
CA VAL A 78 4.94 7.64 0.86
C VAL A 78 3.70 6.93 0.34
N PHE A 79 2.93 6.30 1.22
CA PHE A 79 1.67 5.66 0.86
C PHE A 79 0.65 6.66 0.28
N LEU A 80 0.46 7.82 0.91
CA LEU A 80 -0.45 8.86 0.42
C LEU A 80 0.03 9.50 -0.89
N GLN A 81 1.32 9.76 -1.06
CA GLN A 81 1.90 10.24 -2.31
C GLN A 81 1.67 9.25 -3.46
N PHE A 82 1.75 7.95 -3.16
CA PHE A 82 1.41 6.94 -4.15
C PHE A 82 -0.08 6.90 -4.46
N ALA A 83 -0.95 7.04 -3.46
CA ALA A 83 -2.39 7.18 -3.67
C ALA A 83 -2.71 8.35 -4.61
N GLU A 84 -2.06 9.51 -4.45
CA GLU A 84 -2.19 10.66 -5.35
C GLU A 84 -1.80 10.31 -6.79
N LYS A 85 -0.65 9.65 -7.01
CA LYS A 85 -0.23 9.21 -8.36
C LYS A 85 -1.17 8.19 -8.99
N MET A 86 -1.97 7.50 -8.18
CA MET A 86 -2.90 6.46 -8.61
C MET A 86 -4.36 6.89 -8.61
N GLN A 87 -4.67 8.15 -8.28
CA GLN A 87 -6.04 8.66 -8.08
C GLN A 87 -6.98 8.53 -9.30
N SER A 88 -6.45 8.34 -10.51
CA SER A 88 -7.23 8.12 -11.73
C SER A 88 -7.50 6.64 -12.03
N LYS A 89 -6.98 5.72 -11.21
CA LYS A 89 -7.13 4.29 -11.38
C LYS A 89 -8.05 3.74 -10.31
N GLU A 90 -8.87 2.77 -10.71
CA GLU A 90 -9.82 2.13 -9.82
C GLU A 90 -9.31 0.75 -9.40
N PHE A 91 -9.35 0.50 -8.10
CA PHE A 91 -9.11 -0.80 -7.51
C PHE A 91 -10.33 -1.14 -6.65
N LYS A 92 -10.61 -2.43 -6.49
CA LYS A 92 -11.61 -2.89 -5.51
C LYS A 92 -11.00 -2.95 -4.11
N VAL A 93 -9.75 -3.42 -4.01
CA VAL A 93 -9.05 -3.64 -2.75
C VAL A 93 -7.59 -3.23 -2.89
N ILE A 94 -7.06 -2.60 -1.85
CA ILE A 94 -5.62 -2.41 -1.68
C ILE A 94 -5.17 -3.32 -0.54
N GLU A 95 -4.18 -4.15 -0.78
CA GLU A 95 -3.55 -5.02 0.21
C GLU A 95 -2.28 -4.35 0.72
N LEU A 96 -2.27 -4.00 2.01
CA LEU A 96 -1.09 -3.48 2.68
C LEU A 96 -0.28 -4.67 3.20
N SER A 97 0.86 -4.90 2.60
CA SER A 97 1.75 -6.03 2.88
C SER A 97 3.06 -5.55 3.47
N PHE A 98 3.73 -6.45 4.20
CA PHE A 98 5.12 -6.29 4.61
C PHE A 98 5.89 -7.55 4.26
N LYS A 99 6.95 -7.40 3.46
CA LYS A 99 7.79 -8.50 2.96
C LYS A 99 6.96 -9.67 2.39
N GLY A 100 5.99 -9.33 1.54
CA GLY A 100 5.13 -10.28 0.83
C GLY A 100 3.98 -10.87 1.65
N LYS A 101 3.82 -10.50 2.93
CA LYS A 101 2.70 -10.94 3.76
C LYS A 101 1.66 -9.82 3.89
N THR A 102 0.44 -10.07 3.44
CA THR A 102 -0.69 -9.15 3.66
C THR A 102 -1.00 -9.01 5.14
N LYS A 103 -1.05 -7.77 5.62
CA LYS A 103 -1.32 -7.40 7.00
C LYS A 103 -2.68 -6.76 7.16
N PHE A 104 -3.02 -5.88 6.22
CA PHE A 104 -4.29 -5.19 6.20
C PHE A 104 -4.81 -5.05 4.77
N LYS A 105 -6.08 -4.70 4.67
CA LYS A 105 -6.77 -4.35 3.44
C LYS A 105 -7.47 -3.01 3.61
N ILE A 106 -7.60 -2.26 2.54
CA ILE A 106 -8.51 -1.10 2.47
C ILE A 106 -9.36 -1.16 1.21
N ASN A 107 -10.53 -0.55 1.25
CA ASN A 107 -11.37 -0.40 0.07
C ASN A 107 -10.67 0.52 -0.96
N GLY A 108 -10.66 0.13 -2.22
CA GLY A 108 -10.02 0.91 -3.28
C GLY A 108 -10.70 2.25 -3.58
N ASP A 109 -12.01 2.39 -3.29
CA ASP A 109 -12.68 3.69 -3.35
C ASP A 109 -12.12 4.66 -2.31
N TYR A 110 -11.87 4.19 -1.09
CA TYR A 110 -11.23 5.01 -0.04
C TYR A 110 -9.79 5.37 -0.40
N PHE A 111 -9.02 4.42 -0.95
CA PHE A 111 -7.68 4.72 -1.48
C PHE A 111 -7.69 5.81 -2.56
N ARG A 112 -8.68 5.78 -3.45
CA ARG A 112 -8.88 6.82 -4.46
C ARG A 112 -9.23 8.17 -3.82
N THR A 113 -10.04 8.17 -2.77
CA THR A 113 -10.32 9.38 -1.97
C THR A 113 -9.04 9.94 -1.37
N LEU A 114 -8.21 9.12 -0.71
CA LEU A 114 -6.92 9.55 -0.17
C LEU A 114 -6.04 10.23 -1.22
N GLY A 115 -6.00 9.68 -2.43
CA GLY A 115 -5.25 10.26 -3.54
C GLY A 115 -5.77 11.63 -3.98
N LYS A 116 -7.10 11.78 -4.10
CA LYS A 116 -7.75 13.06 -4.47
C LYS A 116 -7.63 14.14 -3.39
N GLU A 117 -7.57 13.71 -2.13
CA GLU A 117 -7.53 14.59 -0.97
C GLU A 117 -6.10 15.02 -0.59
N TYR A 118 -5.07 14.33 -1.07
CA TYR A 118 -3.68 14.50 -0.65
C TYR A 118 -3.17 15.96 -0.67
N SER A 119 -3.56 16.75 -1.67
CA SER A 119 -3.04 18.12 -1.86
C SER A 119 -3.70 19.19 -0.99
N TRP A 120 -4.88 18.92 -0.41
CA TRP A 120 -5.66 19.94 0.31
C TRP A 120 -6.19 19.49 1.67
N GLN A 121 -6.29 18.19 1.92
CA GLN A 121 -6.75 17.64 3.19
C GLN A 121 -5.68 17.78 4.27
N ASN A 122 -6.11 18.00 5.51
CA ASN A 122 -5.20 18.07 6.65
C ASN A 122 -4.56 16.68 6.92
N PRO A 123 -3.23 16.53 6.88
CA PRO A 123 -2.56 15.26 7.12
C PRO A 123 -2.91 14.62 8.48
N VAL A 124 -3.10 15.43 9.52
CA VAL A 124 -3.48 14.94 10.86
C VAL A 124 -4.89 14.36 10.85
N TYR A 125 -5.80 14.96 10.07
CA TYR A 125 -7.15 14.42 9.90
C TYR A 125 -7.10 13.07 9.18
N THR A 126 -6.29 12.94 8.14
CA THR A 126 -6.12 11.67 7.42
C THR A 126 -5.52 10.61 8.32
N MET A 127 -4.48 10.93 9.09
CA MET A 127 -3.84 9.98 10.01
C MET A 127 -4.82 9.45 11.06
N ARG A 128 -5.63 10.32 11.68
CA ARG A 128 -6.54 9.90 12.76
C ARG A 128 -7.72 9.04 12.26
N THR A 129 -8.22 9.27 11.05
CA THR A 129 -9.39 8.54 10.54
C THR A 129 -9.02 7.32 9.70
N PHE A 130 -7.78 7.23 9.23
CA PHE A 130 -7.32 6.12 8.40
C PHE A 130 -7.55 4.72 9.02
N PRO A 131 -7.29 4.48 10.33
CA PRO A 131 -7.49 3.15 10.92
C PRO A 131 -8.91 2.61 10.81
N GLU A 132 -9.93 3.49 10.84
CA GLU A 132 -11.36 3.11 10.75
C GLU A 132 -11.69 2.45 9.39
N HIS A 133 -10.87 2.69 8.37
CA HIS A 133 -11.02 2.11 7.03
C HIS A 133 -10.18 0.85 6.81
N LEU A 134 -9.38 0.43 7.80
CA LEU A 134 -8.58 -0.79 7.72
C LEU A 134 -9.43 -2.02 7.99
N MET A 135 -9.19 -3.05 7.18
CA MET A 135 -9.69 -4.40 7.37
C MET A 135 -8.52 -5.35 7.62
N ASN A 136 -8.75 -6.37 8.43
CA ASN A 136 -7.86 -7.51 8.56
C ASN A 136 -7.84 -8.32 7.24
N PRO A 137 -6.89 -9.25 7.06
CA PRO A 137 -6.81 -10.06 5.83
C PRO A 137 -8.07 -10.89 5.55
N ASP A 138 -8.82 -11.24 6.60
CA ASP A 138 -10.13 -11.92 6.53
C ASP A 138 -11.29 -11.02 6.06
N GLY A 139 -11.07 -9.70 5.96
CA GLY A 139 -12.05 -8.73 5.49
C GLY A 139 -12.90 -8.08 6.59
N TYR A 140 -12.77 -8.49 7.85
CA TYR A 140 -13.42 -7.79 8.96
C TYR A 140 -12.68 -6.51 9.30
N ARG A 141 -13.37 -5.52 9.87
CA ARG A 141 -12.76 -4.27 10.33
C ARG A 141 -11.62 -4.56 11.30
N ALA A 142 -10.48 -3.92 11.10
CA ALA A 142 -9.32 -4.04 11.97
C ALA A 142 -9.46 -3.19 13.23
N TYR A 143 -10.16 -2.05 13.12
CA TYR A 143 -10.40 -1.09 14.19
C TYR A 143 -11.89 -0.71 14.26
N PRO A 144 -12.42 -0.44 15.46
CA PRO A 144 -13.77 0.11 15.63
C PRO A 144 -13.83 1.58 15.15
N GLU A 145 -15.05 2.09 14.99
CA GLU A 145 -15.29 3.53 14.89
C GLU A 145 -15.53 4.09 16.31
N TRP A 146 -14.94 5.23 16.63
CA TRP A 146 -15.07 5.84 17.95
C TRP A 146 -16.14 6.93 17.98
N THR A 147 -17.04 6.82 18.96
CA THR A 147 -18.05 7.85 19.26
C THR A 147 -17.83 8.40 20.66
N GLY A 148 -18.07 9.70 20.87
CA GLY A 148 -17.97 10.32 22.19
C GLY A 148 -17.45 11.76 22.14
N GLY A 149 -16.86 12.22 23.25
CA GLY A 149 -16.25 13.55 23.33
C GLY A 149 -15.02 13.68 22.42
N LEU A 150 -14.90 14.84 21.76
CA LEU A 150 -13.88 15.08 20.72
C LEU A 150 -12.46 14.70 21.16
N LEU A 151 -12.05 15.11 22.37
CA LEU A 151 -10.70 14.83 22.87
C LEU A 151 -10.46 13.33 23.09
N GLY A 152 -11.46 12.61 23.61
CA GLY A 152 -11.35 11.16 23.83
C GLY A 152 -11.27 10.37 22.52
N VAL A 153 -12.10 10.74 21.54
CA VAL A 153 -12.08 10.14 20.20
C VAL A 153 -10.74 10.38 19.52
N LEU A 154 -10.21 11.61 19.59
CA LEU A 154 -8.90 11.97 19.04
C LEU A 154 -7.76 11.12 19.61
N VAL A 155 -7.73 10.92 20.93
CA VAL A 155 -6.70 10.12 21.58
C VAL A 155 -6.76 8.68 21.08
N LYS A 156 -7.95 8.08 21.02
CA LYS A 156 -8.14 6.70 20.57
C LYS A 156 -7.73 6.50 19.11
N GLN A 157 -8.15 7.39 18.24
CA GLN A 157 -7.77 7.38 16.83
C GLN A 157 -6.24 7.45 16.63
N MET A 158 -5.56 8.28 17.40
CA MET A 158 -4.10 8.37 17.32
C MET A 158 -3.39 7.14 17.92
N GLU A 159 -3.93 6.54 18.99
CA GLU A 159 -3.45 5.26 19.50
C GLU A 159 -3.55 4.16 18.43
N GLU A 160 -4.66 4.11 17.70
CA GLU A 160 -4.89 3.14 16.62
C GLU A 160 -4.00 3.38 15.41
N PHE A 161 -3.75 4.64 15.04
CA PHE A 161 -2.79 4.94 13.97
C PHE A 161 -1.39 4.41 14.32
N ASN A 162 -0.94 4.61 15.55
CA ASN A 162 0.34 4.08 16.01
C ASN A 162 0.35 2.54 16.07
N ASP A 163 -0.73 1.93 16.53
CA ASP A 163 -0.90 0.47 16.59
C ASP A 163 -0.93 -0.17 15.19
N PHE A 164 -1.56 0.48 14.22
CA PHE A 164 -1.56 0.06 12.82
C PHE A 164 -0.13 -0.09 12.28
N HIS A 165 0.71 0.94 12.45
CA HIS A 165 2.11 0.88 12.01
C HIS A 165 2.91 -0.21 12.73
N LYS A 166 2.62 -0.47 14.01
CA LYS A 166 3.24 -1.57 14.76
C LYS A 166 2.94 -2.92 14.13
N LYS A 167 1.66 -3.21 13.92
CA LYS A 167 1.17 -4.49 13.37
C LYS A 167 1.50 -4.66 11.89
N TRP A 168 1.59 -3.56 11.14
CA TRP A 168 1.92 -3.60 9.73
C TRP A 168 3.36 -4.04 9.50
N TYR A 169 4.34 -3.43 10.17
CA TYR A 169 5.75 -3.76 9.92
C TYR A 169 6.68 -3.76 11.14
N LEU A 170 6.48 -2.91 12.15
CA LEU A 170 7.49 -2.77 13.22
C LEU A 170 7.66 -4.04 14.05
N GLU A 171 6.57 -4.75 14.36
CA GLU A 171 6.64 -6.01 15.11
C GLU A 171 7.46 -7.11 14.42
N ASP A 172 7.64 -7.03 13.10
CA ASP A 172 8.43 -7.97 12.31
C ASP A 172 9.86 -7.45 12.03
N ILE A 173 10.17 -6.21 12.38
CA ILE A 173 11.52 -5.63 12.31
C ILE A 173 12.26 -5.83 13.63
N VAL A 174 11.55 -5.80 14.76
CA VAL A 174 12.12 -5.84 16.12
C VAL A 174 12.35 -7.28 16.63
N LYS A 175 12.03 -8.31 15.82
CA LYS A 175 12.34 -9.72 16.11
C LYS A 175 13.76 -10.07 15.73
#